data_AF-A0A812M3V3-F1
#
_entry.id   AF-A0A812M3V3-F1
#
_cell.length_a   1.000
_cell.length_b   1.000
_cell.length_c   1.000
_cell.angle_alpha   90.00
_cell.angle_beta   90.00
_cell.angle_gamma   90.00
#
_symmetry.space_group_name_H-M   'P 1'
#
loop_
_entity.id
_entity.type
_entity.pdbx_description
1 polymer ?
#
loop_
_entity_poly.entity_id
_entity_poly.type
_entity_poly.pdbx_seq_one_letter_code
_entity_poly.pdbx_strand_id
1 'polypeptide(L)'
;MEKHGWAQGKFLIDGFPRSFDNMDGWDKVIGDSAEVQFALFFDCSEAVMEARILERGKTSGRADDNAEAIRKRLRTFKQDSVELIASGLPESGQGEV
;
A
#
# COMPACT_ATOMS: atom_id res chain seq x y z
N MET A 1 3.45 -7.71 -21.18
CA MET A 1 2.13 -8.01 -20.59
C MET A 1 1.09 -8.21 -21.68
N GLU A 2 0.95 -7.32 -22.67
CA GLU A 2 0.03 -7.51 -23.83
C GLU A 2 0.19 -8.84 -24.57
N LYS A 3 1.43 -9.32 -24.76
CA LYS A 3 1.71 -10.53 -25.54
C LYS A 3 1.18 -11.85 -24.95
N HIS A 4 0.78 -11.87 -23.68
CA HIS A 4 0.32 -13.09 -22.99
C HIS A 4 -1.12 -12.99 -22.45
N GLY A 5 -1.83 -11.91 -22.78
CA GLY A 5 -3.19 -11.65 -22.28
C GLY A 5 -3.23 -11.24 -20.81
N TRP A 6 -4.22 -10.43 -20.45
CA TRP A 6 -4.41 -9.94 -19.07
C TRP A 6 -5.21 -10.92 -18.20
N ALA A 7 -5.99 -11.82 -18.83
CA ALA A 7 -6.96 -12.69 -18.17
C ALA A 7 -6.38 -13.77 -17.22
N GLN A 8 -5.06 -13.97 -17.22
CA GLN A 8 -4.36 -14.95 -16.38
C GLN A 8 -3.19 -14.30 -15.60
N GLY A 9 -3.06 -12.97 -15.66
CA GLY A 9 -1.96 -12.25 -15.02
C GLY A 9 -2.14 -12.20 -13.50
N LYS A 10 -1.05 -12.41 -12.77
CA LYS A 10 -0.96 -12.04 -11.34
C LYS A 10 -0.30 -10.67 -11.24
N PHE A 11 -0.90 -9.78 -10.47
CA PHE A 11 -0.44 -8.40 -10.33
C PHE A 11 -0.08 -8.12 -8.88
N LEU A 12 1.01 -7.38 -8.69
CA LEU A 12 1.34 -6.75 -7.41
C LEU A 12 1.04 -5.26 -7.56
N ILE A 13 0.15 -4.77 -6.72
CA ILE A 13 -0.20 -3.35 -6.66
C ILE A 13 0.51 -2.77 -5.45
N ASP A 14 1.37 -1.78 -5.70
CA ASP A 14 2.14 -1.10 -4.67
C ASP A 14 1.68 0.36 -4.55
N GLY A 15 1.34 0.76 -3.33
CA GLY A 15 0.95 2.12 -3.03
C GLY A 15 -0.48 2.48 -3.43
N PHE A 16 -1.37 1.51 -3.64
CA PHE A 16 -2.80 1.73 -3.84
C PHE A 16 -3.60 0.53 -3.30
N PRO A 17 -4.77 0.73 -2.70
CA PRO A 17 -5.38 2.02 -2.32
C PRO A 17 -4.72 2.65 -1.07
N ARG A 18 -4.81 3.98 -0.93
CA ARG A 18 -4.26 4.71 0.25
C ARG A 18 -5.30 5.38 1.12
N SER A 19 -6.55 5.45 0.66
CA SER A 19 -7.69 6.07 1.33
C SER A 19 -8.98 5.34 0.95
N PHE A 20 -10.07 5.61 1.68
CA PHE A 20 -11.40 5.08 1.36
C PHE A 20 -11.88 5.52 -0.04
N ASP A 21 -11.66 6.78 -0.43
CA ASP A 21 -12.00 7.24 -1.78
C ASP A 21 -11.28 6.44 -2.88
N ASN A 22 -10.03 6.01 -2.62
CA ASN A 22 -9.31 5.14 -3.54
C ASN A 22 -9.94 3.74 -3.61
N MET A 23 -10.37 3.20 -2.47
CA MET A 23 -11.06 1.92 -2.40
C MET A 23 -12.41 1.97 -3.13
N ASP A 24 -13.20 3.02 -2.92
CA ASP A 24 -14.47 3.22 -3.63
C ASP A 24 -14.26 3.28 -5.15
N GLY A 25 -13.18 3.93 -5.59
CA GLY A 25 -12.79 3.97 -7.00
C GLY A 25 -12.36 2.61 -7.52
N TRP A 26 -11.63 1.84 -6.72
CA TRP A 26 -11.23 0.46 -7.03
C TRP A 26 -12.45 -0.43 -7.23
N ASP A 27 -13.39 -0.44 -6.28
CA ASP A 27 -14.56 -1.30 -6.32
C ASP A 27 -15.43 -1.00 -7.55
N LYS A 28 -15.59 0.28 -7.89
CA LYS A 28 -16.38 0.70 -9.06
C LYS A 28 -15.76 0.34 -10.41
N VAL A 29 -14.44 0.29 -10.50
CA VAL A 29 -13.72 0.16 -11.78
C VAL A 29 -13.15 -1.23 -11.98
N ILE A 30 -12.64 -1.85 -10.91
CA ILE A 30 -11.87 -3.09 -10.95
C ILE A 30 -12.57 -4.23 -10.17
N GLY A 31 -13.50 -3.92 -9.25
CA GLY A 31 -14.13 -4.90 -8.36
C GLY A 31 -14.69 -6.14 -9.07
N ASP A 32 -15.29 -5.96 -10.25
CA ASP A 32 -15.85 -7.07 -11.05
C ASP A 32 -14.84 -7.71 -12.02
N SER A 33 -13.65 -7.13 -12.17
CA SER A 33 -12.64 -7.54 -13.16
C SER A 33 -11.44 -8.27 -12.55
N ALA A 34 -11.21 -8.14 -11.24
CA ALA A 34 -10.09 -8.79 -10.56
C ALA A 34 -10.44 -9.22 -9.14
N GLU A 35 -9.93 -10.38 -8.73
CA GLU A 35 -10.08 -10.91 -7.38
C GLU A 35 -8.84 -10.60 -6.54
N VAL A 36 -9.02 -9.87 -5.44
CA VAL A 36 -7.93 -9.56 -4.49
C VAL A 36 -7.68 -10.78 -3.60
N GLN A 37 -6.52 -11.42 -3.77
CA GLN A 37 -6.19 -12.64 -3.04
C GLN A 37 -5.72 -12.37 -1.61
N PHE A 38 -4.84 -11.38 -1.43
CA PHE A 38 -4.30 -10.99 -0.14
C PHE A 38 -3.63 -9.62 -0.25
N ALA A 39 -3.33 -9.01 0.90
CA ALA A 39 -2.44 -7.86 1.00
C ALA A 39 -1.23 -8.20 1.88
N LEU A 40 -0.07 -7.66 1.51
CA LEU A 40 1.13 -7.72 2.32
C LEU A 40 1.23 -6.45 3.15
N PHE A 41 1.10 -6.60 4.47
CA PHE A 41 1.29 -5.49 5.40
C PHE A 41 2.70 -5.52 5.99
N PHE A 42 3.51 -4.53 5.63
CA PHE A 42 4.86 -4.38 6.17
C PHE A 42 4.82 -3.47 7.40
N ASP A 43 4.92 -4.07 8.58
CA ASP A 43 5.02 -3.34 9.84
C ASP A 43 6.48 -3.11 10.25
N CYS A 44 6.77 -1.88 10.68
CA CYS A 44 8.02 -1.53 11.34
C CYS A 44 7.88 -0.21 12.10
N SER A 45 8.82 0.06 13.02
CA SER A 45 8.77 1.30 13.81
C SER A 45 8.96 2.55 12.95
N GLU A 46 8.33 3.66 13.36
CA GLU A 46 8.49 4.95 12.69
C GLU A 46 9.96 5.39 12.59
N ALA A 47 10.75 5.13 13.64
CA ALA A 47 12.17 5.44 13.66
C ALA A 47 12.95 4.71 12.53
N VAL A 48 12.62 3.43 12.29
CA VAL A 48 13.23 2.66 11.20
C VAL A 48 12.77 3.18 9.84
N MET A 49 11.48 3.53 9.68
CA MET A 49 10.97 4.11 8.45
C MET A 49 11.62 5.46 8.12
N GLU A 50 11.71 6.37 9.11
CA GLU A 50 12.33 7.68 8.95
C GLU A 50 13.81 7.55 8.56
N ALA A 51 14.57 6.70 9.24
CA ALA A 51 15.97 6.45 8.92
C ALA A 51 16.15 5.94 7.47
N ARG A 52 15.31 4.99 7.03
CA ARG A 52 15.37 4.44 5.66
C ARG A 52 15.06 5.49 4.59
N ILE A 53 14.04 6.33 4.82
CA ILE A 53 13.65 7.36 3.84
C ILE A 53 14.71 8.47 3.77
N LEU A 54 15.26 8.90 4.91
CA LEU A 54 16.34 9.89 4.93
C LEU A 54 17.60 9.38 4.22
N GLU A 55 17.97 8.11 4.41
CA GLU A 55 19.09 7.51 3.70
C GLU A 55 18.85 7.49 2.18
N ARG A 56 17.63 7.13 1.75
CA ARG A 56 17.24 7.17 0.35
C ARG A 56 17.32 8.58 -0.24
N GLY A 57 16.96 9.61 0.53
CA GLY A 57 17.02 11.00 0.10
C GLY A 57 18.43 11.46 -0.30
N LYS A 58 19.47 10.89 0.31
CA LYS A 58 20.88 11.27 0.05
C LYS A 58 21.34 10.99 -1.38
N THR A 59 20.78 9.97 -2.02
CA THR A 59 21.28 9.46 -3.32
C THR A 59 20.22 9.47 -4.43
N SER A 60 18.94 9.61 -4.09
CA SER A 60 17.84 9.43 -5.06
C SER A 60 17.42 10.70 -5.82
N GLY A 61 17.89 11.88 -5.41
CA GLY A 61 17.44 13.17 -5.98
C GLY A 61 16.00 13.56 -5.59
N ARG A 62 15.40 12.88 -4.60
CA ARG A 62 14.05 13.15 -4.11
C ARG A 62 14.04 14.30 -3.10
N ALA A 63 13.45 15.43 -3.49
CA ALA A 63 13.34 16.62 -2.64
C ALA A 63 12.38 16.44 -1.43
N ASP A 64 11.47 15.47 -1.53
CA ASP A 64 10.46 15.16 -0.53
C ASP A 64 10.90 14.12 0.52
N ASP A 65 12.12 13.59 0.42
CA ASP A 65 12.72 12.71 1.43
C ASP A 65 13.38 13.53 2.57
N ASN A 66 12.57 14.38 3.21
CA ASN A 66 12.97 15.21 4.35
C ASN A 66 12.09 14.95 5.58
N ALA A 67 12.58 15.31 6.77
CA ALA A 67 11.95 14.96 8.05
C ALA A 67 10.48 15.45 8.15
N GLU A 68 10.19 16.66 7.65
CA GLU A 68 8.84 17.22 7.70
C GLU A 68 7.86 16.43 6.82
N ALA A 69 8.25 16.17 5.57
CA ALA A 69 7.46 15.39 4.62
C ALA A 69 7.26 13.94 5.10
N ILE A 70 8.30 13.33 5.68
CA ILE A 70 8.25 11.98 6.25
C ILE A 70 7.22 11.92 7.38
N ARG A 71 7.29 12.83 8.36
CA ARG A 71 6.34 12.84 9.49
C ARG A 71 4.91 13.06 9.03
N LYS A 72 4.70 13.94 8.05
CA LYS A 72 3.38 14.15 7.44
C LYS A 72 2.87 12.86 6.78
N ARG A 73 3.72 12.16 6.01
CA ARG A 73 3.38 10.88 5.37
C ARG A 73 3.02 9.79 6.38
N LEU A 74 3.82 9.62 7.43
CA LEU A 74 3.56 8.63 8.47
C LEU A 74 2.24 8.88 9.20
N ARG A 75 1.94 10.15 9.50
CA ARG A 75 0.66 10.53 10.11
C ARG A 75 -0.54 10.19 9.21
N THR A 76 -0.49 10.60 7.93
CA THR A 76 -1.57 10.30 6.98
C THR A 76 -1.74 8.78 6.80
N PHE A 77 -0.64 8.03 6.69
CA PHE A 77 -0.70 6.57 6.60
C PHE A 77 -1.40 5.94 7.80
N LYS A 78 -1.08 6.38 9.03
CA LYS A 78 -1.73 5.91 10.24
C LYS A 78 -3.21 6.25 10.33
N GLN A 79 -3.61 7.43 9.84
CA GLN A 79 -5.00 7.89 9.92
C GLN A 79 -5.89 7.21 8.87
N ASP A 80 -5.40 7.10 7.64
CA ASP A 80 -6.24 6.70 6.52
C ASP A 80 -5.97 5.24 6.12
N SER A 81 -4.70 4.91 5.88
CA SER A 81 -4.34 3.61 5.28
C SER A 81 -4.42 2.45 6.27
N VAL A 82 -4.08 2.66 7.55
CA VAL A 82 -4.19 1.60 8.58
C VAL A 82 -5.65 1.22 8.83
N GLU A 83 -6.55 2.21 8.93
CA GLU A 83 -7.97 1.95 9.12
C GLU A 83 -8.59 1.22 7.92
N LEU A 84 -8.16 1.58 6.71
CA LEU A 84 -8.55 0.87 5.48
C LEU A 84 -8.13 -0.60 5.50
N ILE A 85 -6.90 -0.87 5.92
CA ILE A 85 -6.36 -2.24 6.03
C ILE A 85 -7.12 -3.03 7.10
N ALA A 86 -7.45 -2.41 8.24
CA ALA A 86 -8.19 -3.04 9.32
C ALA A 86 -9.65 -3.34 8.95
N SER A 87 -10.28 -2.50 8.13
CA SER A 87 -11.70 -2.62 7.77
C SER A 87 -11.96 -3.45 6.50
N GLY A 88 -11.00 -3.47 5.56
CA GLY A 88 -11.21 -3.99 4.20
C GLY A 88 -10.51 -5.32 3.88
N LEU A 89 -9.57 -5.79 4.71
CA LEU A 89 -8.98 -7.10 4.48
C LEU A 89 -9.85 -8.17 5.14
N PRO A 90 -10.24 -9.25 4.42
CA PRO A 90 -10.85 -10.39 5.06
C PRO A 90 -9.91 -10.86 6.18
N GLU A 91 -10.45 -11.07 7.38
CA GLU A 91 -9.69 -11.70 8.46
C GLU A 91 -8.97 -12.90 7.87
N SER A 92 -7.64 -12.91 7.97
CA SER A 92 -6.82 -14.02 7.51
C SER A 92 -7.49 -15.28 8.01
N GLY A 93 -8.00 -16.10 7.09
CA GLY A 93 -8.48 -17.43 7.41
C GLY A 93 -7.44 -18.06 8.31
N GLN A 94 -7.90 -18.62 9.42
CA GLN A 94 -7.09 -19.47 10.28
C GLN A 94 -6.57 -20.60 9.39
N GLY A 95 -5.40 -20.38 8.79
CA GLY A 95 -4.63 -21.42 8.15
C GLY A 95 -4.16 -22.29 9.29
N GLU A 96 -4.87 -23.40 9.51
CA GLU A 96 -4.35 -24.51 10.28
C GLU A 96 -2.94 -24.83 9.77
N VAL A 97 -2.00 -24.87 10.71
CA VAL A 97 -0.63 -25.37 10.54
C VAL A 97 -0.69 -26.87 10.29
#